data_AF-R9UV10-F1
#
_entry.id   AF-R9UV10-F1
#
_cell.length_a   1.000
_cell.length_b   1.000
_cell.length_c   1.000
_cell.angle_alpha   90.00
_cell.angle_beta   90.00
_cell.angle_gamma   90.00
#
_symmetry.space_group_name_H-M   'P 1'
#
loop_
_entity.id
_entity.type
_entity.pdbx_description
1 polymer ?
#
loop_
_entity_poly.entity_id
_entity_poly.type
_entity_poly.pdbx_seq_one_letter_code
_entity_poly.pdbx_strand_id
1 'polypeptide(L)' 'IVSKRAGTQCTNCQTTTTTLWRRNASGDPVCNACGLYYKLRQ' A
#
# COMPACT_ATOMS: atom_id res chain seq x y z
N ILE A 1 1.68 14.03 10.52
CA ILE A 1 2.15 14.26 9.14
C ILE A 1 1.84 13.03 8.28
N VAL A 2 0.70 13.03 7.58
CA VAL A 2 0.45 12.03 6.54
C VAL A 2 1.48 12.30 5.44
N SER A 3 2.43 11.39 5.29
CA SER A 3 3.48 11.50 4.26
C SER A 3 2.81 11.33 2.90
N LYS A 4 2.33 12.43 2.32
CA LYS A 4 1.91 12.48 0.92
C LYS A 4 3.16 12.38 0.06
N ARG A 5 3.65 11.16 -0.14
CA ARG A 5 4.60 10.89 -1.23
C ARG A 5 3.83 11.11 -2.53
N ALA A 6 3.92 12.33 -3.06
CA ALA A 6 3.36 12.67 -4.37
C ALA A 6 3.87 11.63 -5.39
N GLY A 7 2.94 10.90 -6.02
CA GLY A 7 3.25 9.87 -7.01
C GLY A 7 3.27 8.42 -6.52
N THR A 8 3.07 8.14 -5.23
CA THR A 8 2.92 6.73 -4.78
C THR A 8 1.46 6.28 -4.94
N GLN A 9 1.25 5.19 -5.68
CA GLN A 9 -0.04 4.55 -5.91
C GLN A 9 0.02 3.08 -5.50
N CYS A 10 -1.06 2.58 -4.89
CA CYS A 10 -1.18 1.16 -4.56
C CYS A 10 -1.29 0.33 -5.85
N THR A 11 -0.43 -0.66 -6.03
CA THR A 11 -0.47 -1.55 -7.20
C THR A 11 -1.71 -2.45 -7.26
N ASN A 12 -2.42 -2.66 -6.14
CA ASN A 12 -3.61 -3.50 -6.08
C ASN A 12 -4.93 -2.73 -6.31
N CYS A 13 -5.09 -1.57 -5.67
CA CYS A 13 -6.35 -0.83 -5.68
C CYS A 13 -6.25 0.61 -6.19
N GLN A 14 -5.06 1.01 -6.66
CA GLN A 14 -4.80 2.31 -7.25
C GLN A 14 -5.05 3.53 -6.34
N THR A 15 -5.31 3.32 -5.04
CA THR A 15 -5.40 4.43 -4.09
C THR A 15 -4.06 5.16 -4.00
N THR A 16 -4.12 6.48 -3.99
CA THR A 16 -3.00 7.38 -3.69
C THR A 16 -3.06 7.89 -2.25
N THR A 17 -4.13 7.55 -1.53
CA THR A 17 -4.35 7.95 -0.14
C THR A 17 -4.35 6.71 0.75
N THR A 18 -3.42 6.68 1.70
CA THR A 18 -3.36 5.64 2.72
C THR A 18 -2.67 6.17 3.97
N THR A 19 -2.97 5.58 5.13
CA THR A 19 -2.33 5.93 6.40
C THR A 19 -0.91 5.37 6.52
N LEU A 20 -0.63 4.24 5.85
CA LEU A 20 0.68 3.60 5.82
C LEU A 20 0.88 2.89 4.48
N TRP A 21 2.00 3.18 3.82
CA TRP A 21 2.46 2.44 2.66
C TRP A 21 3.18 1.17 3.12
N ARG A 22 2.78 0.03 2.57
CA ARG A 22 3.44 -1.27 2.73
C ARG A 22 4.10 -1.66 1.42
N ARG A 23 4.94 -2.70 1.45
CA ARG A 23 5.50 -3.34 0.26
C ARG A 23 5.01 -4.78 0.19
N ASN A 24 4.68 -5.26 -1.01
CA ASN A 24 4.41 -6.68 -1.25
C ASN A 24 5.74 -7.49 -1.30
N ALA A 25 5.66 -8.80 -1.54
CA ALA A 25 6.84 -9.67 -1.67
C ALA A 25 7.78 -9.26 -2.82
N SER A 26 7.24 -8.67 -3.88
CA SER A 26 8.00 -8.13 -5.03
C SER A 26 8.63 -6.77 -4.76
N GLY A 27 8.35 -6.14 -3.61
CA GLY A 27 8.83 -4.80 -3.26
C GLY A 27 7.96 -3.63 -3.73
N ASP A 28 6.83 -3.90 -4.40
CA ASP A 28 5.92 -2.90 -4.94
C ASP A 28 5.12 -2.18 -3.85
N PRO A 29 4.80 -0.88 -4.03
CA PRO A 29 4.00 -0.12 -3.08
C PRO A 29 2.55 -0.59 -3.06
N VAL A 30 2.06 -0.94 -1.86
CA VAL A 30 0.66 -1.27 -1.60
C VAL A 30 0.13 -0.46 -0.42
N CYS A 31 -1.17 -0.16 -0.43
CA CYS A 31 -1.79 0.54 0.69
C CYS A 31 -1.90 -0.37 1.92
N ASN A 32 -2.16 0.23 3.09
CA ASN A 32 -2.27 -0.52 4.34
C ASN A 32 -3.31 -1.65 4.26
N ALA A 33 -4.49 -1.37 3.68
CA ALA A 33 -5.56 -2.34 3.54
C ALA A 33 -5.17 -3.53 2.65
N CYS A 34 -4.61 -3.27 1.46
CA CYS A 34 -4.18 -4.32 0.54
C CYS A 34 -3.07 -5.18 1.14
N GLY A 35 -2.08 -4.56 1.81
CA GLY A 35 -1.00 -5.32 2.44
C GLY A 35 -1.47 -6.18 3.62
N LEU A 36 -2.42 -5.70 4.42
CA LEU A 36 -3.01 -6.48 5.52
C LEU A 36 -3.85 -7.63 5.00
N TYR A 37 -4.67 -7.39 3.97
CA TYR A 37 -5.48 -8.42 3.35
C TYR A 37 -4.63 -9.58 2.81
N TYR A 38 -3.51 -9.26 2.15
CA TYR A 38 -2.56 -10.27 1.67
C TYR A 38 -1.93 -11.07 2.81
N LYS A 39 -1.61 -10.41 3.94
CA LYS A 39 -1.04 -11.06 5.12
C LYS A 39 -2.00 -11.94 5.90
N LEU A 40 -3.31 -11.64 5.87
CA LEU A 40 -4.32 -12.36 6.63
C LEU A 40 -4.86 -13.59 5.89
N ARG A 41 -4.68 -13.65 4.57
CA ARG A 41 -5.11 -14.76 3.70
C ARG A 41 -3.97 -15.72 3.32
N GLN A 42 -2.81 -15.57 3.95
CA GLN A 42 -1.64 -16.44 3.82
C GLN A 42 -1.31 -17.02 5.20
#